data_AF-A0A968PI13-F1
#
_entry.id   AF-A0A968PI13-F1
#
_cell.length_a   1.000
_cell.length_b   1.000
_cell.length_c   1.000
_cell.angle_alpha   90.00
_cell.angle_beta   90.00
_cell.angle_gamma   90.00
#
_symmetry.space_group_name_H-M   'P 1'
#
loop_
_entity.id
_entity.type
_entity.pdbx_description
1 polymer ?
#
loop_
_entity_poly.entity_id
_entity_poly.type
_entity_poly.pdbx_seq_one_letter_code
_entity_poly.pdbx_strand_id
1 'polypeptide(L)' 'MTSLTEEYNGFRWIRADLHIHTPASEDYAEPAVSYLDILREAERRELEIIAFTDHNTVHGYERFQREIEFLHTAGGGWP' A
#
# COMPACT_ATOMS: atom_id res chain seq x y z
N MET A 1 -3.44 -14.13 23.70
CA MET A 1 -3.47 -13.42 25.01
C MET A 1 -3.09 -11.98 24.75
N THR A 2 -4.05 -11.18 24.27
CA THR A 2 -3.89 -9.73 24.14
C THR A 2 -3.95 -9.11 25.52
N SER A 3 -2.98 -8.25 25.82
CA SER A 3 -2.80 -7.61 27.12
C SER A 3 -3.99 -6.71 27.42
N LEU A 4 -4.56 -6.85 28.61
CA LEU A 4 -5.72 -6.08 29.12
C LEU A 4 -5.48 -4.56 29.21
N THR A 5 -4.30 -4.08 28.81
CA THR A 5 -3.87 -2.68 28.89
C THR A 5 -4.12 -1.86 27.63
N GLU A 6 -4.45 -2.48 26.48
CA GLU A 6 -4.63 -1.74 25.21
C GLU A 6 -6.06 -1.17 25.02
N GLU A 7 -7.08 -1.73 25.68
CA GLU A 7 -8.48 -1.36 25.40
C GLU A 7 -9.03 -0.16 26.16
N TYR A 8 -8.29 0.45 27.09
CA TYR A 8 -8.86 1.44 28.04
C TYR A 8 -9.26 2.79 27.41
N ASN A 9 -9.03 3.00 26.11
CA ASN A 9 -9.30 4.27 25.44
C ASN A 9 -10.06 4.13 24.10
N GLY A 10 -10.51 2.91 23.73
CA GLY A 10 -11.19 2.64 22.45
C GLY A 10 -10.31 2.79 21.20
N PHE A 11 -9.01 3.07 21.37
CA PHE A 11 -8.04 3.20 20.29
C PHE A 11 -7.16 1.94 20.22
N ARG A 12 -6.77 1.57 19.01
CA ARG A 12 -5.93 0.39 18.73
C ARG A 12 -4.59 0.84 18.14
N TRP A 13 -3.50 0.22 18.56
CA TRP A 13 -2.21 0.40 17.89
C TRP A 13 -2.26 -0.16 16.48
N ILE A 14 -1.76 0.62 15.53
CA ILE A 14 -1.62 0.23 14.13
C ILE A 14 -0.17 0.32 13.72
N ARG A 15 0.27 -0.62 12.89
CA ARG A 15 1.58 -0.56 12.25
C ARG A 15 1.44 0.06 10.88
N ALA A 16 2.20 1.11 10.60
CA ALA A 16 2.12 1.85 9.35
C ALA A 16 3.51 2.17 8.80
N ASP A 17 3.63 2.21 7.46
CA ASP A 17 4.78 2.76 6.76
C ASP A 17 4.32 3.93 5.88
N LEU A 18 4.75 5.14 6.23
CA LEU A 18 4.28 6.37 5.60
C LEU A 18 5.26 6.92 4.56
N HIS A 19 6.31 6.17 4.21
CA HIS A 19 7.35 6.62 3.30
C HIS A 19 7.78 5.49 2.35
N ILE A 20 6.90 5.16 1.40
CA ILE A 20 7.19 4.17 0.35
C ILE A 20 7.29 4.88 -1.00
N HIS A 21 8.44 4.74 -1.66
CA HIS A 21 8.57 5.11 -3.07
C HIS A 21 8.05 3.98 -3.96
N THR A 22 7.54 4.33 -5.12
CA THR A 22 7.10 3.39 -6.15
C THR A 22 8.00 3.49 -7.39
N PRO A 23 7.92 2.54 -8.34
CA PRO A 23 8.59 2.64 -9.64
C PRO A 23 8.23 3.87 -10.48
N ALA A 24 7.25 4.68 -10.06
CA ALA A 24 6.94 5.95 -10.69
C ALA A 24 7.92 7.08 -10.28
N SER A 25 8.73 6.88 -9.24
CA SER A 25 9.86 7.75 -8.91
C SER A 25 11.02 7.51 -9.88
N GLU A 26 11.67 8.59 -10.35
CA GLU A 26 12.73 8.53 -11.37
C GLU A 26 13.97 7.74 -10.90
N ASP A 27 14.28 7.80 -9.61
CA ASP A 27 15.42 7.18 -8.95
C ASP A 27 15.07 5.87 -8.23
N TYR A 28 13.90 5.28 -8.53
CA TYR A 28 13.52 4.01 -7.94
C TYR A 28 14.46 2.89 -8.38
N ALA A 29 15.16 2.27 -7.43
CA ALA A 29 16.22 1.31 -7.71
C ALA A 29 15.74 0.02 -8.40
N GLU A 30 14.48 -0.35 -8.21
CA GLU A 30 13.90 -1.62 -8.68
C GLU A 30 12.70 -1.38 -9.61
N PRO A 31 12.90 -0.89 -10.84
CA PRO A 31 11.82 -0.43 -11.71
C PRO A 31 10.86 -1.54 -12.18
N ALA A 32 11.23 -2.82 -11.97
CA ALA A 32 10.42 -3.98 -12.34
C ALA A 32 9.45 -4.44 -11.24
N VAL A 33 9.56 -3.89 -10.03
CA VAL A 33 8.64 -4.19 -8.92
C VAL A 33 7.22 -3.73 -9.30
N SER A 34 6.23 -4.59 -9.15
CA SER A 34 4.82 -4.19 -9.38
C SER A 34 4.19 -3.58 -8.13
N TYR A 35 3.07 -2.87 -8.29
CA TYR A 35 2.30 -2.39 -7.13
C TYR A 35 1.80 -3.57 -6.26
N LEU A 36 1.48 -4.71 -6.88
CA LEU A 36 1.10 -5.93 -6.16
C LEU A 36 2.24 -6.47 -5.29
N ASP A 37 3.49 -6.40 -5.75
CA ASP A 37 4.65 -6.82 -4.96
C ASP A 37 4.85 -5.93 -3.74
N ILE A 38 4.65 -4.61 -3.89
CA ILE A 38 4.68 -3.65 -2.77
C ILE A 38 3.59 -4.00 -1.74
N LEU A 39 2.37 -4.29 -2.19
CA LEU A 39 1.26 -4.65 -1.31
C LEU A 39 1.50 -5.98 -0.58
N ARG A 40 2.01 -6.99 -1.28
CA ARG A 40 2.37 -8.30 -0.68
C ARG A 40 3.47 -8.15 0.36
N GLU A 41 4.46 -7.31 0.10
CA GLU A 41 5.52 -7.04 1.07
C GLU A 41 5.00 -6.28 2.29
N ALA A 42 4.06 -5.34 2.11
CA ALA A 42 3.39 -4.66 3.22
C ALA A 42 2.58 -5.63 4.08
N GLU A 43 1.80 -6.53 3.46
CA GLU A 43 1.07 -7.60 4.13
C GLU A 43 2.02 -8.53 4.90
N ARG A 44 3.10 -9.00 4.25
CA ARG A 44 4.13 -9.85 4.86
C ARG A 44 4.80 -9.19 6.07
N ARG A 45 4.86 -7.85 6.10
CA ARG A 45 5.39 -7.05 7.22
C ARG A 45 4.34 -6.66 8.25
N GLU A 46 3.09 -7.11 8.11
CA GLU A 46 1.97 -6.77 9.00
C GLU A 46 1.74 -5.25 9.08
N LEU A 47 1.91 -4.55 7.96
CA LEU A 47 1.57 -3.13 7.84
C LEU A 47 0.08 -3.00 7.52
N GLU A 48 -0.64 -2.26 8.35
CA GLU A 48 -2.08 -2.02 8.19
C GLU A 48 -2.37 -0.77 7.36
N ILE A 49 -1.41 0.16 7.33
CA ILE A 49 -1.48 1.37 6.53
C ILE A 49 -0.15 1.55 5.82
N ILE A 50 -0.20 1.90 4.53
CA ILE A 50 0.95 2.36 3.77
C ILE A 50 0.65 3.68 3.06
N ALA A 51 1.70 4.46 2.76
CA ALA A 51 1.59 5.66 1.93
C ALA A 51 2.63 5.64 0.80
N PHE A 52 2.19 5.97 -0.42
CA PHE A 52 3.10 6.26 -1.53
C PHE A 52 3.57 7.69 -1.46
N THR A 53 4.88 7.89 -1.47
CA THR A 53 5.56 9.19 -1.33
C THR A 53 6.61 9.36 -2.42
N ASP A 54 6.18 9.26 -3.69
CA ASP A 54 7.08 9.39 -4.83
C ASP A 54 7.78 10.76 -4.89
N HIS A 55 8.98 10.78 -5.47
CA HIS A 55 9.75 12.02 -5.59
C HIS A 55 9.11 12.99 -6.57
N ASN A 56 8.61 14.11 -6.04
CA ASN A 56 8.05 15.24 -6.80
C ASN A 56 6.93 14.84 -7.79
N THR A 57 6.25 13.71 -7.55
CA THR A 57 5.17 13.23 -8.40
C THR A 57 4.11 12.48 -7.60
N VAL A 58 2.92 12.36 -8.18
CA VAL A 58 1.83 11.52 -7.69
C VAL A 58 1.51 10.37 -8.65
N HIS A 59 2.36 10.15 -9.67
CA HIS A 59 2.13 9.15 -10.70
C HIS A 59 2.00 7.73 -10.16
N GLY A 60 2.65 7.38 -9.04
CA GLY A 60 2.50 6.06 -8.42
C GLY A 60 1.08 5.79 -7.99
N TYR A 61 0.44 6.77 -7.35
CA TYR A 61 -0.97 6.71 -6.98
C TYR A 61 -1.87 6.60 -8.22
N GLU A 62 -1.66 7.43 -9.23
CA GLU A 62 -2.50 7.42 -10.44
C GLU A 62 -2.39 6.10 -11.22
N ARG A 63 -1.18 5.54 -11.34
CA ARG A 63 -0.95 4.24 -12.00
C ARG A 63 -1.63 3.11 -11.22
N PHE A 64 -1.49 3.11 -9.90
CA PHE A 64 -2.16 2.15 -9.03
C PHE A 64 -3.69 2.21 -9.19
N GLN A 65 -4.29 3.41 -9.18
CA GLN A 65 -5.74 3.56 -9.38
C GLN A 65 -6.21 3.02 -10.73
N ARG A 66 -5.45 3.28 -11.81
CA ARG A 66 -5.77 2.72 -13.14
C ARG A 66 -5.67 1.19 -13.17
N GLU A 67 -4.71 0.61 -12.47
CA GLU A 67 -4.58 -0.85 -12.35
C GLU A 67 -5.79 -1.45 -11.63
N ILE A 68 -6.24 -0.84 -10.54
CA ILE A 68 -7.46 -1.24 -9.83
C ILE A 68 -8.69 -1.12 -10.72
N GLU A 69 -8.86 0.01 -11.43
CA GLU A 69 -9.97 0.23 -12.36
C GLU A 69 -9.99 -0.81 -13.49
N PHE A 70 -8.81 -1.12 -14.04
CA PHE A 70 -8.65 -2.16 -15.04
C PHE A 70 -9.08 -3.52 -14.49
N LEU A 71 -8.65 -3.90 -13.27
CA LEU A 71 -9.04 -5.16 -12.65
C LEU A 71 -10.56 -5.24 -12.39
N HIS A 72 -11.19 -4.14 -11.96
CA HIS A 72 -12.65 -4.09 -11.78
C HIS A 72 -13.41 -4.21 -13.11
N THR A 73 -12.90 -3.62 -14.19
CA THR A 73 -13.58 -3.58 -15.48
C THR A 73 -13.33 -4.83 -16.32
N ALA A 74 -12.09 -5.33 -16.33
CA ALA A 74 -11.69 -6.53 -17.06
C ALA A 74 -12.16 -7.81 -16.37
N GLY A 75 -12.37 -7.77 -15.05
CA GLY A 75 -12.81 -8.89 -14.22
C GLY A 75 -14.32 -8.98 -14.02
N GLY A 76 -15.14 -8.60 -15.01
CA GLY A 76 -16.60 -8.60 -15.01
C GLY A 76 -17.26 -9.23 -13.79
N GLY A 77 -17.57 -8.41 -12.78
CA GLY A 77 -18.29 -8.80 -11.57
C GLY A 77 -17.57 -9.83 -10.71
N TRP A 78 -16.65 -9.38 -9.84
CA TRP A 78 -16.42 -10.11 -8.60
C TRP A 78 -17.72 -10.04 -7.77
N PRO A 79 -18.27 -11.16 -7.27
CA PRO A 79 -19.53 -11.16 -6.52
C PRO A 79 -19.48 -10.32 -5.25
#